data_AF-A0A1J6KJF8-F1
#
_entry.id   AF-A0A1J6KJF8-F1
#
_cell.length_a   1.000
_cell.length_b   1.000
_cell.length_c   1.000
_cell.angle_alpha   90.00
_cell.angle_beta   90.00
_cell.angle_gamma   90.00
#
_symmetry.space_group_name_H-M   'P 1'
#
loop_
_entity.id
_entity.type
_entity.pdbx_description
1 polymer ?
#
loop_
_entity_poly.entity_id
_entity_poly.type
_entity_poly.pdbx_seq_one_letter_code
_entity_poly.pdbx_strand_id
1 'polypeptide(L)'
;MRLEGNQVDSHLNDLRQFSDWILAIGDGMIGNSVDGIDKVHIPDDLIINNCGDPISAIVESTYPDFLSHCSDLTYLQQRGILAPTLDMVESISEYMVSLN
;
A
#
# COMPACT_ATOMS: atom_id res chain seq x y z
N MET A 1 -33.49 16.64 5.55
CA MET A 1 -32.14 16.44 5.01
C MET A 1 -31.44 15.41 5.88
N ARG A 2 -31.08 14.25 5.33
CA ARG A 2 -30.20 13.29 6.01
C ARG A 2 -28.80 13.53 5.45
N LEU A 3 -27.87 13.94 6.30
CA LEU A 3 -26.46 14.09 5.96
C LEU A 3 -25.81 12.72 6.19
N GLU A 4 -25.62 11.99 5.11
CA GLU A 4 -24.80 10.78 5.07
C GLU A 4 -23.30 11.20 5.15
N GLY A 5 -22.87 11.72 6.31
CA GLY A 5 -21.54 12.32 6.50
C GLY A 5 -20.45 11.37 7.02
N ASN A 6 -20.83 10.23 7.60
CA ASN A 6 -19.89 9.44 8.41
C ASN A 6 -18.73 8.78 7.64
N GLN A 7 -18.87 8.53 6.33
CA GLN A 7 -17.89 7.74 5.57
C GLN A 7 -16.79 8.60 4.92
N VAL A 8 -17.10 9.85 4.59
CA VAL A 8 -16.12 10.82 4.06
C VAL A 8 -15.24 11.33 5.20
N ASP A 9 -15.84 11.57 6.37
CA ASP A 9 -15.13 12.08 7.54
C ASP A 9 -14.10 11.06 8.07
N SER A 10 -14.39 9.75 8.04
CA SER A 10 -13.45 8.72 8.46
C SER A 10 -12.26 8.60 7.52
N HIS A 11 -12.48 8.58 6.20
CA HIS A 11 -11.41 8.48 5.20
C HIS A 11 -10.45 9.69 5.25
N LEU A 12 -10.97 10.88 5.51
CA LEU A 12 -10.15 12.08 5.68
C LEU A 12 -9.29 12.02 6.95
N ASN A 13 -9.81 11.40 8.02
CA ASN A 13 -9.05 11.19 9.25
C ASN A 13 -7.90 10.20 9.06
N ASP A 14 -8.14 9.09 8.36
CA ASP A 14 -7.11 8.07 8.08
C ASP A 14 -5.98 8.66 7.21
N LEU A 15 -6.34 9.43 6.18
CA LEU A 15 -5.37 10.13 5.34
C LEU A 15 -4.53 11.12 6.14
N ARG A 16 -5.16 11.85 7.07
CA ARG A 16 -4.45 12.78 7.95
C ARG A 16 -3.48 12.03 8.86
N GLN A 17 -3.90 10.92 9.46
CA GLN A 17 -3.05 10.11 10.33
C GLN A 17 -1.84 9.56 9.57
N PHE A 18 -2.04 9.07 8.35
CA PHE A 18 -0.95 8.63 7.48
C PHE A 18 0.02 9.77 7.15
N SER A 19 -0.51 10.95 6.81
CA SER A 19 0.31 12.14 6.52
C SER A 19 1.13 12.58 7.73
N ASP A 20 0.51 12.64 8.91
CA ASP A 20 1.18 13.03 10.16
C ASP A 20 2.29 12.02 10.52
N TRP A 21 2.06 10.72 10.26
CA TRP A 21 3.08 9.68 10.45
C TRP A 21 4.29 9.84 9.51
N ILE A 22 4.06 10.09 8.21
CA ILE A 22 5.15 10.35 7.25
C ILE A 22 5.94 11.61 7.64
N LEU A 23 5.27 12.68 8.05
CA LEU A 23 5.92 13.92 8.49
C LEU A 23 6.78 13.69 9.73
N ALA A 24 6.27 12.94 10.71
CA ALA A 24 7.03 12.64 11.93
C ALA A 24 8.30 11.81 11.66
N ILE A 25 8.33 10.98 10.61
CA ILE A 25 9.54 10.32 10.12
C ILE A 25 10.50 11.36 9.52
N GLY A 26 10.02 12.23 8.65
CA GLY A 26 10.84 13.27 8.00
C GLY A 26 11.45 14.29 8.98
N ASP A 27 10.73 14.59 10.06
CA ASP A 27 11.18 15.47 11.14
C ASP A 27 12.12 14.78 12.14
N GLY A 28 12.39 13.48 11.98
CA GLY A 28 13.23 12.69 12.89
C GLY A 28 12.61 12.47 14.27
N MET A 29 11.30 12.71 14.43
CA MET A 29 10.57 12.41 15.66
C MET A 29 10.37 10.90 15.84
N ILE A 30 10.20 10.17 14.73
CA ILE A 30 10.13 8.71 14.68
C ILE A 30 11.46 8.17 14.16
N GLY A 31 11.95 7.12 14.82
CA GLY A 31 13.11 6.38 14.35
C GLY A 31 14.41 6.67 15.07
N ASN A 32 14.49 7.67 15.97
CA ASN A 32 15.72 8.07 16.66
C ASN A 32 16.49 6.88 17.27
N SER A 33 17.51 6.41 16.55
CA SER A 33 18.37 5.32 17.01
C SER A 33 19.76 5.82 17.35
N VAL A 34 20.26 5.38 18.50
CA VAL A 34 21.62 5.66 18.97
C VAL A 34 22.69 5.03 18.06
N ASP A 35 22.32 4.01 17.27
CA ASP A 35 23.21 3.26 16.38
C ASP A 35 23.31 3.83 14.95
N GLY A 36 22.59 4.92 14.65
CA GLY A 36 22.55 5.53 13.31
C GLY A 36 21.71 4.77 12.28
N ILE A 37 20.96 3.75 12.71
CA ILE A 37 19.98 3.04 11.88
C ILE A 37 18.59 3.31 12.45
N ASP A 38 17.91 4.29 11.87
CA ASP A 38 16.57 4.66 12.29
C ASP A 38 15.57 3.58 11.83
N LYS A 39 14.85 2.98 12.79
CA LYS A 39 13.81 1.98 12.52
C LYS A 39 12.45 2.62 12.63
N VAL A 40 11.65 2.49 11.58
CA VAL A 40 10.28 2.99 11.54
C VAL A 40 9.32 1.82 11.72
N HIS A 41 8.36 1.96 12.64
CA HIS A 41 7.24 1.03 12.77
C HIS A 41 6.18 1.35 11.72
N ILE A 42 5.85 0.39 10.87
CA ILE A 42 4.75 0.50 9.89
C ILE A 42 3.43 0.28 10.65
N PRO A 43 2.44 1.19 10.54
CA PRO A 43 1.12 1.00 11.12
C PRO A 43 0.46 -0.31 10.67
N ASP A 44 -0.16 -1.05 11.61
CA ASP A 44 -0.72 -2.40 11.35
C ASP A 44 -1.86 -2.40 10.31
N ASP A 45 -2.57 -1.29 10.19
CA ASP A 45 -3.64 -1.05 9.20
C ASP A 45 -3.12 -0.93 7.76
N LEU A 46 -1.82 -0.62 7.60
CA LEU A 46 -1.15 -0.57 6.29
C LEU A 46 -0.50 -1.91 5.91
N ILE A 47 -0.48 -2.88 6.83
CA ILE A 47 0.14 -4.18 6.60
C ILE A 47 -0.89 -5.13 5.99
N ILE A 48 -0.51 -5.78 4.89
CA ILE A 48 -1.26 -6.91 4.35
C ILE A 48 -1.00 -8.12 5.25
N ASN A 49 -1.98 -8.45 6.08
CA ASN A 49 -1.86 -9.51 7.10
C ASN A 49 -2.24 -10.89 6.56
N ASN A 50 -1.61 -11.96 7.09
CA ASN A 50 -2.02 -13.36 6.94
C ASN A 50 -2.28 -13.86 5.51
N CYS A 51 -1.33 -13.64 4.60
CA CYS A 51 -1.39 -14.20 3.24
C CYS A 51 -0.74 -15.60 3.15
N GLY A 52 -1.40 -16.54 2.48
CA GLY A 52 -0.82 -17.85 2.16
C GLY A 52 0.33 -17.75 1.16
N ASP A 53 0.12 -16.96 0.10
CA ASP A 53 1.16 -16.57 -0.85
C ASP A 53 1.30 -15.04 -0.88
N PRO A 54 2.48 -14.49 -0.54
CA PRO A 54 2.70 -13.04 -0.52
C PRO A 54 2.52 -12.35 -1.88
N ILE A 55 2.88 -13.00 -2.98
CA ILE A 55 2.82 -12.36 -4.31
C ILE A 55 1.37 -12.17 -4.73
N SER A 56 0.55 -13.22 -4.63
CA SER A 56 -0.89 -13.11 -4.89
C SER A 56 -1.56 -12.07 -4.00
N ALA A 57 -1.21 -12.01 -2.70
CA ALA A 57 -1.81 -11.04 -1.80
C ALA A 57 -1.43 -9.59 -2.13
N ILE A 58 -0.18 -9.32 -2.53
CA ILE A 58 0.22 -7.99 -3.02
C ILE A 58 -0.58 -7.60 -4.26
N VAL A 59 -0.74 -8.54 -5.21
CA VAL A 59 -1.45 -8.30 -6.47
C VAL A 59 -2.94 -8.09 -6.23
N GLU A 60 -3.58 -8.91 -5.41
CA GLU A 60 -5.00 -8.78 -5.06
C GLU A 60 -5.28 -7.49 -4.27
N SER A 61 -4.41 -7.14 -3.32
CA SER A 61 -4.54 -5.90 -2.55
C SER A 61 -4.36 -4.65 -3.41
N THR A 62 -3.49 -4.70 -4.42
CA THR A 62 -3.20 -3.53 -5.27
C THR A 62 -4.16 -3.44 -6.45
N TYR A 63 -4.46 -4.58 -7.07
CA TYR A 63 -5.30 -4.73 -8.25
C TYR A 63 -6.49 -5.69 -7.95
N PRO A 64 -7.49 -5.23 -7.18
CA PRO A 64 -8.69 -6.03 -6.92
C PRO A 64 -9.42 -6.32 -8.23
N ASP A 65 -9.84 -7.57 -8.41
CA ASP A 65 -10.48 -8.07 -9.63
C ASP A 65 -9.65 -7.82 -10.91
N PHE A 66 -8.33 -8.02 -10.83
CA PHE A 66 -7.39 -7.74 -11.92
C PHE A 66 -7.86 -8.24 -13.29
N LEU A 67 -8.35 -9.48 -13.39
CA LEU A 67 -8.80 -10.06 -14.68
C LEU A 67 -9.97 -9.30 -15.32
N SER A 68 -10.83 -8.69 -14.51
CA SER A 68 -11.95 -7.88 -15.00
C SER A 68 -11.50 -6.50 -15.52
N HIS A 69 -10.33 -6.03 -15.07
CA HIS A 69 -9.85 -4.67 -15.29
C HIS A 69 -8.49 -4.59 -16.01
N CYS A 70 -7.89 -5.72 -16.40
CA CYS A 70 -6.55 -5.77 -16.98
C CYS A 70 -6.44 -5.03 -18.33
N SER A 71 -7.57 -4.79 -19.00
CA SER A 71 -7.64 -4.00 -20.24
C SER A 71 -7.93 -2.51 -20.00
N ASP A 72 -8.24 -2.09 -18.78
CA ASP A 72 -8.51 -0.69 -18.43
C ASP A 72 -7.21 0.02 -18.03
N LEU A 73 -6.70 0.82 -18.96
CA LEU A 73 -5.48 1.60 -18.74
C LEU A 73 -5.60 2.61 -17.59
N THR A 74 -6.78 3.18 -17.37
CA THR A 74 -6.99 4.17 -16.30
C THR A 74 -6.92 3.48 -14.93
N TYR A 75 -7.53 2.30 -14.82
CA TYR A 75 -7.46 1.46 -13.63
C TYR A 75 -6.00 1.10 -13.29
N LEU A 76 -5.22 0.67 -14.29
CA LEU A 76 -3.82 0.27 -14.09
C LEU A 76 -2.93 1.45 -13.72
N GLN A 77 -3.08 2.61 -14.37
CA GLN A 77 -2.21 3.78 -14.15
C GLN A 77 -2.36 4.41 -12.76
N GLN A 78 -3.51 4.23 -12.11
CA GLN A 78 -3.75 4.74 -10.76
C GLN A 78 -3.14 3.88 -9.65
N ARG A 79 -2.56 2.73 -10.02
CA ARG A 79 -2.06 1.71 -9.11
C ARG A 79 -0.60 1.40 -9.44
N GLY A 80 0.16 1.01 -8.44
CA GLY A 80 1.58 0.74 -8.62
C GLY A 80 2.12 -0.08 -7.46
N ILE A 81 3.02 -1.01 -7.80
CA ILE A 81 3.76 -1.80 -6.82
C ILE A 81 5.19 -1.29 -6.85
N LEU A 82 5.66 -0.81 -5.71
CA LEU A 82 7.06 -0.42 -5.52
C LEU A 82 7.77 -1.53 -4.74
N ALA A 83 8.87 -2.02 -5.29
CA ALA A 83 9.70 -3.03 -4.65
C ALA A 83 11.15 -2.54 -4.56
N PRO A 84 11.90 -2.97 -3.53
CA PRO A 84 13.28 -2.53 -3.32
C PRO A 84 14.27 -3.13 -4.32
N THR A 85 13.95 -4.28 -4.93
CA THR A 85 14.84 -4.99 -5.87
C THR A 85 14.13 -5.34 -7.17
N LEU A 86 14.92 -5.47 -8.24
CA LEU A 86 14.41 -5.89 -9.55
C LEU A 86 13.82 -7.31 -9.50
N ASP A 87 14.48 -8.24 -8.84
CA ASP A 87 14.02 -9.64 -8.71
C ASP A 87 12.60 -9.73 -8.13
N MET A 88 12.25 -8.86 -7.18
CA MET A 88 10.89 -8.79 -6.61
C MET A 88 9.89 -8.24 -7.63
N VAL A 89 10.28 -7.23 -8.41
CA VAL A 89 9.45 -6.69 -9.51
C VAL A 89 9.20 -7.78 -10.57
N GLU A 90 10.24 -8.51 -10.96
CA GLU A 90 10.15 -9.61 -11.93
C GLU A 90 9.22 -10.71 -11.42
N SER A 91 9.39 -11.15 -10.18
CA SER A 91 8.55 -12.20 -9.57
C SER A 91 7.06 -11.83 -9.59
N ILE A 92 6.73 -10.57 -9.25
CA ILE A 92 5.35 -10.08 -9.26
C ILE A 92 4.83 -9.95 -10.69
N SER A 93 5.65 -9.43 -11.61
CA SER A 93 5.27 -9.28 -13.02
C SER A 93 5.02 -10.65 -13.69
N GLU A 94 5.86 -11.65 -13.45
CA GLU A 94 5.66 -13.01 -13.95
C GLU A 94 4.36 -13.61 -13.44
N TYR A 95 4.06 -13.43 -12.15
CA TYR A 95 2.80 -13.84 -11.57
C TYR A 95 1.61 -13.15 -12.25
N MET A 96 1.64 -11.82 -12.43
CA MET A 96 0.56 -11.09 -13.10
C MET A 96 0.35 -11.54 -14.55
N VAL A 97 1.43 -11.83 -15.28
CA VAL A 97 1.35 -12.39 -16.65
C VAL A 97 0.74 -13.80 -16.63
N SER A 98 1.04 -14.61 -15.62
CA SER A 98 0.48 -15.97 -15.50
C SER A 98 -1.02 -16.01 -15.23
N LEU A 99 -1.60 -14.91 -14.74
CA LEU A 99 -3.04 -14.78 -14.50
C LEU A 99 -3.85 -14.48 -15.77
N ASN A 100 -3.20 -13.89 -16.79
CA ASN A 100 -3.83 -13.40 -18.02
C ASN A 100 -3.85 -14.46 -19.13
#